data_AF-A0A7K7UC35-F1
#
_entry.id   AF-A0A7K7UC35-F1
#
_cell.length_a   1.000
_cell.length_b   1.000
_cell.length_c   1.000
_cell.angle_alpha   90.00
_cell.angle_beta   90.00
_cell.angle_gamma   90.00
#
_symmetry.space_group_name_H-M   'P 1'
#
loop_
_entity.id
_entity.type
_entity.pdbx_description
1 polymer ?
#
loop_
_entity_poly.entity_id
_entity_poly.type
_entity_poly.pdbx_seq_one_letter_code
_entity_poly.pdbx_strand_id
1 'polypeptide(L)'
;ALSMTAQAFQPRPRPCFRCPFDWIGYRGKCYYFSEAEGNWTSSRDNCSALGASLAVLDSVEDLSFAMRYKGSSEHWIGLSREDEEQPWEWVNRSRFSHLFGIRGGGLCVYLTDNGLSSSRCSAERRWVCNKPESR
;
A
#
# COMPACT_ATOMS: atom_id res chain seq x y z
N ALA A 1 -35.12 -50.44 -18.56
CA ALA A 1 -34.30 -49.29 -18.97
C ALA A 1 -33.55 -48.79 -17.76
N LEU A 2 -32.22 -48.88 -17.74
CA LEU A 2 -31.39 -48.41 -16.62
C LEU A 2 -30.97 -46.97 -16.92
N SER A 3 -31.54 -46.02 -16.19
CA SER A 3 -31.20 -44.61 -16.31
C SER A 3 -29.85 -44.34 -15.67
N MET A 4 -28.82 -44.08 -16.47
CA MET A 4 -27.55 -43.53 -15.98
C MET A 4 -27.69 -42.01 -15.88
N THR A 5 -27.78 -41.49 -14.66
CA THR A 5 -27.69 -40.06 -14.42
C THR A 5 -26.23 -39.65 -14.50
N ALA A 6 -25.88 -38.87 -15.52
CA ALA A 6 -24.59 -38.19 -15.59
C ALA A 6 -24.54 -37.12 -14.49
N GLN A 7 -23.65 -37.28 -13.52
CA GLN A 7 -23.46 -36.29 -12.47
C GLN A 7 -22.54 -35.19 -13.00
N ALA A 8 -23.07 -33.98 -13.17
CA ALA A 8 -22.29 -32.83 -13.59
C ALA A 8 -21.22 -32.51 -12.54
N PHE A 9 -19.95 -32.46 -12.94
CA PHE A 9 -18.88 -31.87 -12.13
C PHE A 9 -19.21 -30.40 -11.92
N GLN A 10 -19.73 -30.04 -10.74
CA GLN A 10 -19.86 -28.64 -10.39
C GLN A 10 -18.47 -28.11 -10.05
N PRO A 11 -17.92 -27.12 -10.79
CA PRO A 11 -16.69 -26.47 -10.39
C PRO A 11 -16.94 -25.83 -9.03
N ARG A 12 -16.10 -26.14 -8.03
CA ARG A 12 -16.18 -25.44 -6.74
C ARG A 12 -16.09 -23.95 -7.04
N PRO A 13 -16.99 -23.11 -6.50
CA PRO A 13 -16.85 -21.67 -6.66
C PRO A 13 -15.47 -21.29 -6.18
N ARG A 14 -14.64 -20.76 -7.09
CA ARG A 14 -13.32 -20.24 -6.73
C ARG A 14 -13.60 -19.13 -5.71
N PRO A 15 -13.02 -19.17 -4.50
CA PRO A 15 -13.18 -18.07 -3.57
C PRO A 15 -12.72 -16.80 -4.30
N CYS A 16 -13.63 -15.85 -4.50
CA CYS A 16 -13.30 -14.54 -5.03
C CYS A 16 -12.57 -13.78 -3.93
N PHE A 17 -11.27 -14.07 -3.77
CA PHE A 17 -10.42 -13.23 -2.95
C PHE A 17 -10.27 -11.89 -3.67
N ARG A 18 -10.80 -10.84 -3.04
CA ARG A 18 -10.70 -9.47 -3.55
C ARG A 18 -9.26 -8.94 -3.51
N CYS A 19 -8.43 -9.55 -2.68
CA CYS A 19 -7.01 -9.25 -2.57
C CYS A 19 -6.15 -10.48 -2.84
N PRO A 20 -4.92 -10.30 -3.37
CA PRO A 20 -3.98 -11.40 -3.51
C PRO A 20 -3.66 -12.07 -2.17
N PHE A 21 -3.15 -13.30 -2.22
CA PHE A 21 -2.62 -13.99 -1.04
C PHE A 21 -1.54 -13.14 -0.36
N ASP A 22 -1.54 -13.09 0.98
CA ASP A 22 -0.69 -12.24 1.83
C ASP A 22 -0.94 -10.72 1.76
N TRP A 23 -2.05 -10.28 1.16
CA TRP A 23 -2.46 -8.88 1.16
C TRP A 23 -3.67 -8.68 2.09
N ILE A 24 -3.72 -7.52 2.72
CA ILE A 24 -4.80 -7.16 3.65
C ILE A 24 -5.79 -6.24 2.93
N GLY A 25 -7.05 -6.66 2.85
CA GLY A 25 -8.14 -5.86 2.29
C GLY A 25 -8.69 -4.85 3.29
N TYR A 26 -8.79 -3.58 2.89
CA TYR A 26 -9.40 -2.52 3.66
C TYR A 26 -10.02 -1.47 2.74
N ARG A 27 -11.33 -1.21 2.91
CA ARG A 27 -12.09 -0.17 2.21
C ARG A 27 -11.92 -0.16 0.67
N GLY A 28 -11.91 -1.33 0.03
CA GLY A 28 -11.80 -1.41 -1.42
C GLY A 28 -10.37 -1.36 -1.95
N LYS A 29 -9.37 -1.44 -1.07
CA LYS A 29 -7.94 -1.50 -1.40
C LYS A 29 -7.30 -2.73 -0.77
N CYS A 30 -6.31 -3.27 -1.45
CA CYS A 30 -5.43 -4.30 -0.95
C CYS A 30 -4.09 -3.69 -0.58
N TYR A 31 -3.61 -3.99 0.62
CA TYR A 31 -2.35 -3.50 1.16
C TYR A 31 -1.35 -4.64 1.34
N TYR A 32 -0.10 -4.39 0.96
CA TYR A 32 1.03 -5.28 1.22
C TYR A 32 2.07 -4.54 2.04
N PHE A 33 2.52 -5.15 3.14
CA PHE A 33 3.55 -4.61 4.00
C PHE A 33 4.80 -5.45 3.81
N SER A 34 5.89 -4.84 3.35
CA SER A 34 7.12 -5.59 3.08
C SER A 34 7.79 -6.03 4.37
N GLU A 35 8.40 -7.21 4.34
CA GLU A 35 9.33 -7.64 5.40
C GLU A 35 10.76 -7.14 5.11
N ALA A 36 11.09 -7.02 3.83
CA ALA A 36 12.36 -6.51 3.33
C ALA A 36 12.44 -4.98 3.41
N GLU A 37 13.67 -4.47 3.45
CA GLU A 37 13.98 -3.04 3.44
C GLU A 37 14.54 -2.60 2.08
N GLY A 38 14.28 -1.35 1.73
CA GLY A 38 14.70 -0.71 0.50
C GLY A 38 14.70 0.80 0.65
N ASN A 39 15.46 1.50 -0.19
CA ASN A 39 15.24 2.92 -0.42
C ASN A 39 13.87 3.20 -1.07
N TRP A 40 13.45 4.46 -1.10
CA TRP A 40 12.11 4.82 -1.59
C TRP A 40 11.90 4.44 -3.06
N THR A 41 12.94 4.57 -3.89
CA THR A 41 12.87 4.27 -5.32
C THR A 41 12.74 2.76 -5.56
N SER A 42 13.59 1.95 -4.91
CA SER A 42 13.49 0.50 -5.02
C SER A 42 12.16 -0.02 -4.46
N SER A 43 11.65 0.60 -3.38
CA SER A 43 10.34 0.28 -2.82
C SER A 43 9.19 0.53 -3.81
N ARG A 44 9.22 1.68 -4.51
CA ARG A 44 8.28 2.00 -5.59
C ARG A 44 8.33 0.96 -6.71
N ASP A 45 9.53 0.57 -7.12
CA ASP A 45 9.72 -0.37 -8.22
C ASP A 45 9.25 -1.78 -7.82
N ASN A 46 9.46 -2.19 -6.55
CA ASN A 46 8.91 -3.43 -5.99
C ASN A 46 7.37 -3.43 -5.97
N CYS A 47 6.73 -2.35 -5.55
CA CYS A 47 5.26 -2.25 -5.63
C CYS A 47 4.77 -2.32 -7.08
N SER A 48 5.48 -1.68 -8.01
CA SER A 48 5.13 -1.69 -9.43
C SER A 48 5.21 -3.10 -10.02
N ALA A 49 6.21 -3.90 -9.64
CA ALA A 49 6.34 -5.30 -10.03
C ALA A 49 5.16 -6.18 -9.54
N LEU A 50 4.49 -5.77 -8.46
CA LEU A 50 3.30 -6.43 -7.91
C LEU A 50 1.97 -5.91 -8.52
N GLY A 51 2.05 -5.07 -9.55
CA GLY A 51 0.90 -4.39 -10.15
C GLY A 51 0.22 -3.43 -9.17
N ALA A 52 0.99 -2.83 -8.28
CA ALA A 52 0.54 -1.91 -7.24
C ALA A 52 1.35 -0.61 -7.28
N SER A 53 1.07 0.30 -6.36
CA SER A 53 1.87 1.50 -6.12
C SER A 53 2.36 1.49 -4.68
N LEU A 54 3.41 2.26 -4.37
CA LEU A 54 3.63 2.65 -2.98
C LEU A 54 2.34 3.27 -2.43
N ALA A 55 2.01 2.92 -1.19
CA ALA A 55 0.66 3.10 -0.68
C ALA A 55 0.21 4.56 -0.75
N VAL A 56 -0.93 4.78 -1.40
CA VAL A 56 -1.65 6.07 -1.42
C VAL A 56 -2.77 6.02 -0.38
N LEU A 57 -2.73 6.96 0.56
CA LEU A 57 -3.66 7.03 1.69
C LEU A 57 -4.59 8.21 1.46
N ASP A 58 -5.80 7.93 0.97
CA ASP A 58 -6.74 8.98 0.51
C ASP A 58 -7.57 9.57 1.66
N SER A 59 -7.56 8.91 2.82
CA SER A 59 -8.36 9.33 3.97
C SER A 59 -7.66 9.09 5.31
N VAL A 60 -8.26 9.63 6.37
CA VAL A 60 -7.77 9.43 7.73
C VAL A 60 -7.87 7.98 8.17
N GLU A 61 -8.89 7.28 7.67
CA GLU A 61 -9.10 5.87 7.91
C GLU A 61 -8.02 5.02 7.25
N ASP A 62 -7.59 5.35 6.03
CA ASP A 62 -6.47 4.68 5.35
C ASP A 62 -5.17 4.82 6.16
N LEU A 63 -4.86 6.02 6.65
CA LEU A 63 -3.68 6.23 7.49
C LEU A 63 -3.80 5.46 8.81
N SER A 64 -4.95 5.54 9.47
CA SER A 64 -5.19 4.85 10.75
C SER A 64 -5.05 3.34 10.60
N PHE A 65 -5.55 2.78 9.49
CA PHE A 65 -5.37 1.38 9.15
C PHE A 65 -3.88 1.04 8.93
N ALA A 66 -3.17 1.79 8.09
CA ALA A 66 -1.75 1.53 7.82
C ALA A 66 -0.90 1.59 9.10
N MET A 67 -1.15 2.59 9.96
CA MET A 67 -0.50 2.75 11.26
C MET A 67 -0.76 1.59 12.22
N ARG A 68 -1.98 1.03 12.22
CA ARG A 68 -2.32 -0.12 13.07
C ARG A 68 -1.64 -1.42 12.61
N TYR A 69 -1.46 -1.59 11.30
CA TYR A 69 -0.98 -2.85 10.72
C TYR A 69 0.52 -2.90 10.44
N LYS A 70 1.21 -1.75 10.30
CA LYS A 70 2.66 -1.69 10.02
C LYS A 70 3.57 -2.31 11.11
N GLY A 71 3.03 -2.62 12.29
CA GLY A 71 3.82 -3.04 13.46
C GLY A 71 4.76 -1.93 13.96
N SER A 72 5.92 -2.31 14.49
CA SER A 72 6.91 -1.38 15.07
C SER A 72 7.89 -0.77 14.05
N SER A 73 7.88 -1.23 12.80
CA SER A 73 8.82 -0.75 11.80
C SER A 73 8.35 0.50 11.08
N GLU A 74 9.32 1.26 10.59
CA GLU A 74 9.11 2.40 9.73
C GLU A 74 8.88 1.94 8.28
N HIS A 75 7.91 2.54 7.59
CA HIS A 75 7.56 2.12 6.24
C HIS A 75 7.41 3.28 5.27
N TRP A 76 8.07 3.20 4.11
CA TRP A 76 7.82 4.10 2.98
C TRP A 76 6.37 4.03 2.51
N ILE A 77 5.84 5.20 2.14
CA ILE A 77 4.55 5.36 1.46
C ILE A 77 4.72 6.19 0.20
N GLY A 78 3.68 6.24 -0.63
CA GLY A 78 3.74 6.84 -1.95
C GLY A 78 3.67 8.36 -1.98
N LEU A 79 4.23 9.05 -0.98
CA LEU A 79 4.21 10.51 -0.86
C LEU A 79 5.64 11.06 -0.84
N SER A 80 5.92 11.99 -1.74
CA SER A 80 7.24 12.63 -1.88
C SER A 80 7.12 14.06 -2.39
N ARG A 81 8.23 14.79 -2.41
CA ARG A 81 8.37 16.11 -3.03
C ARG A 81 9.72 16.21 -3.73
N GLU A 82 9.82 17.07 -4.74
CA GLU A 82 11.05 17.26 -5.52
C GLU A 82 12.13 18.01 -4.73
N ASP A 83 11.73 19.06 -4.02
CA ASP A 83 12.58 19.86 -3.15
C ASP A 83 11.83 20.28 -1.87
N GLU A 84 12.50 20.98 -0.95
CA GLU A 84 11.90 21.38 0.33
C GLU A 84 10.81 22.47 0.22
N GLU A 85 10.77 23.21 -0.89
CA GLU A 85 9.83 24.29 -1.18
C GLU A 85 8.63 23.79 -2.00
N GLN A 86 8.76 22.64 -2.67
CA GLN A 86 7.69 22.01 -3.42
C GLN A 86 6.61 21.37 -2.53
N PRO A 87 5.35 21.33 -3.01
CA PRO A 87 4.28 20.61 -2.35
C PRO A 87 4.51 19.10 -2.35
N TRP A 88 3.85 18.41 -1.41
CA TRP A 88 3.81 16.95 -1.39
C TRP A 88 2.91 16.40 -2.51
N GLU A 89 3.39 15.37 -3.19
CA GLU A 89 2.68 14.70 -4.28
C GLU A 89 2.61 13.19 -4.05
N TRP A 90 1.41 12.64 -4.25
CA TRP A 90 1.21 11.19 -4.26
C TRP A 90 1.69 10.60 -5.58
N VAL A 91 2.19 9.36 -5.56
CA VAL A 91 2.63 8.62 -6.76
C VAL A 91 1.54 8.44 -7.83
N ASN A 92 0.26 8.52 -7.46
CA ASN A 92 -0.88 8.50 -8.38
C ASN A 92 -1.31 9.89 -8.87
N ARG A 93 -0.55 10.94 -8.54
CA ARG A 93 -0.84 12.35 -8.85
C ARG A 93 -2.12 12.90 -8.22
N SER A 94 -2.68 12.24 -7.21
CA SER A 94 -3.77 12.81 -6.43
C SER A 94 -3.25 13.97 -5.57
N ARG A 95 -4.11 14.97 -5.31
CA ARG A 95 -3.73 16.10 -4.45
C ARG A 95 -3.58 15.60 -3.01
N PHE A 96 -2.45 15.91 -2.39
CA PHE A 96 -2.28 15.71 -0.95
C PHE A 96 -3.26 16.63 -0.20
N SER A 97 -4.04 16.06 0.72
CA SER A 97 -4.84 16.84 1.67
C SER A 97 -4.04 17.03 2.96
N HIS A 98 -3.99 18.26 3.48
CA HIS A 98 -3.21 18.63 4.68
C HIS A 98 -3.79 18.06 6.00
N LEU A 99 -4.49 16.93 5.96
CA LEU A 99 -5.15 16.33 7.12
C LEU A 99 -4.13 15.82 8.17
N PHE A 100 -2.85 15.71 7.80
CA PHE A 100 -1.78 15.24 8.67
C PHE A 100 -0.53 16.12 8.58
N GLY A 101 0.02 16.47 9.75
CA GLY A 101 1.35 17.09 9.83
C GLY A 101 2.42 16.06 9.51
N ILE A 102 3.25 16.36 8.51
CA ILE A 102 4.45 15.58 8.19
C ILE A 102 5.62 16.19 8.95
N ARG A 103 6.31 15.37 9.75
CA ARG A 103 7.51 15.79 10.49
C ARG A 103 8.77 15.65 9.63
N GLY A 104 9.84 16.32 10.03
CA GLY A 104 11.14 16.26 9.34
C GLY A 104 11.21 17.18 8.11
N GLY A 105 12.41 17.26 7.52
CA GLY A 105 12.71 18.09 6.34
C GLY A 105 13.08 17.28 5.10
N GLY A 106 12.82 15.97 5.09
CA GLY A 106 13.19 15.11 3.97
C GLY A 106 12.32 15.30 2.73
N LEU A 107 12.61 14.49 1.71
CA LEU A 107 11.90 14.52 0.42
C LEU A 107 10.94 13.34 0.22
N CYS A 108 11.12 12.26 0.99
CA CYS A 108 10.28 11.07 0.92
C CYS A 108 9.62 10.81 2.28
N VAL A 109 8.33 10.45 2.26
CA VAL A 109 7.52 10.28 3.47
C VAL A 109 7.40 8.80 3.85
N TYR A 110 7.44 8.56 5.14
CA TYR A 110 7.28 7.25 5.74
C TYR A 110 6.40 7.30 7.00
N LEU A 111 5.85 6.14 7.34
CA LEU A 111 5.10 5.90 8.56
C LEU A 111 6.07 5.66 9.72
N THR A 112 5.82 6.32 10.84
CA THR A 112 6.48 6.12 12.15
C THR A 112 5.44 5.68 13.18
N ASP A 113 5.83 5.42 14.42
CA ASP A 113 4.85 5.15 15.50
C ASP A 113 3.99 6.37 15.86
N ASN A 114 4.43 7.58 15.47
CA ASN A 114 3.76 8.84 15.82
C ASN A 114 3.10 9.54 14.61
N GLY A 115 2.89 8.80 13.51
CA GLY A 115 2.30 9.33 12.27
C GLY A 115 3.33 9.48 11.15
N LEU A 116 3.21 10.55 10.36
CA LEU A 116 4.02 10.76 9.16
C LEU A 116 5.31 11.54 9.45
N SER A 117 6.42 11.07 8.90
CA SER A 117 7.72 11.75 8.92
C SER A 117 8.36 11.70 7.54
N SER A 118 9.35 12.55 7.30
CA SER A 118 10.09 12.63 6.05
C SER A 118 11.59 12.52 6.28
N SER A 119 12.30 11.86 5.36
CA SER A 119 13.76 11.75 5.37
C SER A 119 14.34 11.71 3.96
N ARG A 120 15.66 11.52 3.85
CA ARG A 120 16.32 11.30 2.55
C ARG A 120 15.77 10.03 1.92
N CYS A 121 15.41 10.10 0.64
CA CYS A 121 14.84 8.97 -0.11
C CYS A 121 15.77 7.75 -0.22
N SER A 122 17.07 7.93 0.04
CA SER A 122 18.09 6.87 0.06
C SER A 122 18.13 6.07 1.37
N ALA A 123 17.34 6.42 2.39
CA ALA A 123 17.30 5.64 3.63
C ALA A 123 16.61 4.29 3.40
N GLU A 124 17.12 3.25 4.05
CA GLU A 124 16.55 1.90 3.95
C GLU A 124 15.39 1.76 4.95
N ARG A 125 14.22 1.36 4.45
CA ARG A 125 13.00 1.12 5.23
C ARG A 125 12.18 0.01 4.62
N ARG A 126 11.28 -0.58 5.40
CA ARG A 126 10.18 -1.35 4.83
C ARG A 126 9.28 -0.43 4.00
N TRP A 127 8.33 -0.98 3.27
CA TRP A 127 7.41 -0.20 2.45
C TRP A 127 6.01 -0.80 2.46
N VAL A 128 5.02 0.05 2.23
CA VAL A 128 3.64 -0.39 2.03
C VAL A 128 3.29 -0.20 0.57
N CYS A 129 2.74 -1.23 -0.07
CA CYS A 129 2.11 -1.11 -1.37
C CYS A 129 0.59 -1.11 -1.22
N ASN A 130 -0.13 -0.43 -2.12
CA ASN A 130 -1.56 -0.68 -2.28
C ASN A 130 -2.04 -0.64 -3.73
N LYS A 131 -3.18 -1.30 -3.96
CA LYS A 131 -3.92 -1.32 -5.22
C LYS A 131 -5.42 -1.52 -4.94
N PRO A 132 -6.32 -1.18 -5.88
CA PRO A 132 -7.74 -1.48 -5.73
C PRO A 132 -8.02 -2.99 -5.58
N GLU A 133 -9.05 -3.34 -4.81
CA GLU A 133 -9.62 -4.69 -4.77
C GLU A 133 -10.06 -5.15 -6.18
N SER A 134 -9.91 -6.44 -6.48
CA SER A 134 -10.47 -7.02 -7.70
C SER A 134 -12.00 -6.98 -7.64
N ARG A 135 -12.59 -6.63 -8.79
CA ARG A 135 -14.03 -6.47 -8.95
C ARG A 135 -14.69 -7.80 -9.31
#